data_AF-A0A950ZRX6-F1
#
_entry.id   AF-A0A950ZRX6-F1
#
_cell.length_a   1.000
_cell.length_b   1.000
_cell.length_c   1.000
_cell.angle_alpha   90.00
_cell.angle_beta   90.00
_cell.angle_gamma   90.00
#
_symmetry.space_group_name_H-M   'P 1'
#
loop_
_entity.id
_entity.type
_entity.pdbx_description
1 polymer ?
#
loop_
_entity_poly.entity_id
_entity_poly.type
_entity_poly.pdbx_seq_one_letter_code
_entity_poly.pdbx_strand_id
1 'polypeptide(L)'
;MIDAEEQIAYERAIDEWAQTWSSHDVESLLALHTDDAVVEDVARGAVFHGKDELRAFAEAFVTGDRVNDRYSPTSRFARLRWPALVRTS
;
A
#
# COMPACT_ATOMS: atom_id res chain seq x y z
N MET A 1 -21.21 -8.27 -5.45
CA MET A 1 -20.01 -8.06 -6.29
C MET A 1 -19.77 -6.57 -6.30
N ILE A 2 -18.52 -6.12 -6.24
CA ILE A 2 -18.25 -4.72 -6.57
C ILE A 2 -18.65 -4.49 -8.03
N ASP A 3 -19.06 -3.28 -8.37
CA ASP A 3 -19.37 -2.97 -9.77
C ASP A 3 -18.09 -2.81 -10.61
N ALA A 4 -18.25 -2.71 -11.93
CA ALA A 4 -17.13 -2.62 -12.85
C ALA A 4 -16.34 -1.31 -12.66
N GLU A 5 -16.98 -0.23 -12.24
CA GLU A 5 -16.32 1.06 -12.04
C GLU A 5 -15.43 1.01 -10.78
N GLU A 6 -15.93 0.40 -9.71
CA GLU A 6 -15.20 0.17 -8.48
C GLU A 6 -14.02 -0.79 -8.70
N GLN A 7 -14.19 -1.86 -9.50
CA GLN A 7 -13.09 -2.74 -9.90
C GLN A 7 -12.00 -1.96 -10.65
N ILE A 8 -12.36 -1.12 -11.63
CA ILE A 8 -11.41 -0.29 -12.37
C ILE A 8 -10.68 0.69 -11.43
N ALA A 9 -11.39 1.30 -10.48
CA ALA A 9 -10.79 2.21 -9.50
C ALA A 9 -9.76 1.49 -8.61
N TYR A 10 -10.08 0.28 -8.13
CA TYR A 10 -9.14 -0.54 -7.36
C TYR A 10 -7.92 -0.95 -8.18
N GLU A 11 -8.11 -1.35 -9.44
CA GLU A 11 -7.01 -1.71 -10.32
C GLU A 11 -6.04 -0.55 -10.52
N ARG A 12 -6.57 0.66 -10.75
CA ARG A 12 -5.77 1.89 -10.88
C ARG A 12 -5.04 2.23 -9.59
N ALA A 13 -5.70 2.12 -8.43
CA ALA A 13 -5.05 2.41 -7.15
C ALA A 13 -3.83 1.49 -6.89
N ILE A 14 -3.93 0.21 -7.26
CA ILE A 14 -2.80 -0.72 -7.16
C ILE A 14 -1.67 -0.39 -8.14
N ASP A 15 -2.01 0.11 -9.34
CA ASP A 15 -1.01 0.58 -10.32
C ASP A 15 -0.26 1.80 -9.84
N GLU A 16 -0.98 2.79 -9.35
CA GLU A 16 -0.40 4.01 -8.78
C GLU A 16 0.47 3.69 -7.56
N TRP A 17 0.02 2.75 -6.70
CA TRP A 17 0.83 2.26 -5.59
C TRP A 17 2.14 1.61 -6.06
N ALA A 18 2.09 0.74 -7.05
CA ALA A 18 3.29 0.08 -7.56
C ALA A 18 4.25 1.07 -8.25
N GLN A 19 3.70 2.05 -8.96
CA GLN A 19 4.46 3.09 -9.62
C GLN A 19 5.18 4.00 -8.62
N THR A 20 4.46 4.48 -7.59
CA THR A 20 5.02 5.40 -6.58
C THR A 20 6.16 4.76 -5.79
N TRP A 21 6.05 3.48 -5.43
CA TRP A 21 7.17 2.72 -4.86
C TRP A 21 8.34 2.60 -5.82
N SER A 22 8.08 2.30 -7.09
CA SER A 22 9.12 2.10 -8.11
C SER A 22 9.85 3.39 -8.51
N SER A 23 9.19 4.55 -8.39
CA SER A 23 9.76 5.87 -8.68
C SER A 23 10.36 6.56 -7.46
N HIS A 24 10.28 5.93 -6.28
CA HIS A 24 10.71 6.48 -5.01
C HIS A 24 10.01 7.80 -4.64
N ASP A 25 8.77 7.98 -5.10
CA ASP A 25 7.99 9.17 -4.82
C ASP A 25 7.20 9.00 -3.51
N VAL A 26 7.88 9.32 -2.40
CA VAL A 26 7.32 9.15 -1.04
C VAL A 26 6.07 9.99 -0.84
N GLU A 27 6.02 11.21 -1.36
CA GLU A 27 4.87 12.09 -1.15
C GLU A 27 3.64 11.59 -1.93
N SER A 28 3.83 11.15 -3.17
CA SER A 28 2.74 10.52 -3.93
C SER A 28 2.29 9.19 -3.30
N LEU A 29 3.20 8.40 -2.74
CA LEU A 29 2.85 7.18 -1.99
C LEU A 29 1.96 7.50 -0.77
N LEU A 30 2.31 8.53 0.00
CA LEU A 30 1.54 8.93 1.18
C LEU A 30 0.17 9.50 0.81
N ALA A 31 0.03 10.14 -0.34
CA ALA A 31 -1.25 10.63 -0.84
C ALA A 31 -2.28 9.51 -1.12
N LEU A 32 -1.82 8.28 -1.40
CA LEU A 32 -2.69 7.11 -1.59
C LEU A 32 -3.29 6.56 -0.29
N HIS A 33 -2.80 7.02 0.86
CA HIS A 33 -3.21 6.52 2.17
C HIS A 33 -4.08 7.55 2.92
N THR A 34 -5.01 7.07 3.74
CA THR A 34 -5.68 7.90 4.74
C THR A 34 -4.72 8.24 5.88
N ASP A 35 -5.02 9.28 6.65
CA ASP A 35 -4.13 9.70 7.75
C ASP A 35 -4.03 8.65 8.87
N ASP A 36 -5.06 7.81 9.00
CA ASP A 36 -5.18 6.70 9.96
C ASP A 36 -4.84 5.33 9.37
N ALA A 37 -4.22 5.29 8.19
CA ALA A 37 -3.87 4.03 7.53
C ALA A 37 -2.97 3.14 8.39
N VAL A 38 -3.23 1.83 8.37
CA VAL A 38 -2.36 0.82 8.97
C VAL A 38 -1.75 0.00 7.85
N VAL A 39 -0.42 0.03 7.75
CA VAL A 39 0.34 -0.69 6.73
C VAL A 39 1.22 -1.73 7.40
N GLU A 40 1.21 -2.95 6.89
CA GLU A 40 2.03 -4.04 7.42
C GLU A 40 3.05 -4.51 6.37
N ASP A 41 4.33 -4.52 6.74
CA ASP A 41 5.35 -5.28 6.03
C ASP A 41 5.49 -6.64 6.72
N VAL A 42 4.71 -7.61 6.23
CA VAL A 42 4.65 -8.98 6.77
C VAL A 42 6.03 -9.66 6.72
N ALA A 43 6.83 -9.39 5.69
CA ALA A 43 8.14 -10.02 5.54
C ALA A 43 9.13 -9.55 6.60
N ARG A 44 8.96 -8.32 7.11
CA ARG A 44 9.77 -7.74 8.19
C ARG A 44 9.11 -7.84 9.57
N GLY A 45 7.86 -8.27 9.64
CA GLY A 45 7.08 -8.27 10.88
C GLY A 45 6.87 -6.87 11.45
N ALA A 46 6.75 -5.86 10.58
CA ALA A 46 6.60 -4.46 10.95
C ALA A 46 5.20 -3.95 10.62
N VAL A 47 4.66 -3.11 11.50
CA VAL A 47 3.36 -2.43 11.34
C VAL A 47 3.58 -0.94 11.50
N PHE A 48 3.00 -0.16 10.60
CA PHE A 48 3.08 1.30 10.56
C PHE A 48 1.69 1.89 10.77
N HIS A 49 1.57 2.78 11.73
CA HIS A 49 0.34 3.45 12.13
C HIS A 49 0.38 4.92 11.66
N GLY A 50 -0.40 5.20 10.63
CA GLY A 50 -0.52 6.53 10.03
C GLY A 50 0.63 6.92 9.11
N LYS A 51 0.50 8.11 8.53
CA LYS A 51 1.42 8.59 7.48
C LYS A 51 2.84 8.88 7.96
N ASP A 52 3.03 9.25 9.22
CA ASP A 52 4.36 9.60 9.73
C ASP A 52 5.26 8.38 9.86
N GLU A 53 4.73 7.27 10.39
CA GLU A 53 5.47 6.00 10.45
C GLU A 53 5.70 5.41 9.05
N LEU A 54 4.70 5.50 8.17
CA LEU A 54 4.82 5.07 6.78
C LEU A 54 5.86 5.90 6.01
N ARG A 55 5.94 7.22 6.25
CA ARG A 55 6.93 8.10 5.63
C ARG A 55 8.34 7.68 6.01
N ALA A 56 8.60 7.53 7.32
CA ALA A 56 9.90 7.13 7.81
C ALA A 56 10.36 5.79 7.20
N PHE A 57 9.43 4.83 7.06
CA PHE A 57 9.71 3.57 6.39
C PHE A 57 10.00 3.75 4.89
N ALA A 58 9.17 4.51 4.17
CA ALA A 58 9.34 4.73 2.74
C ALA A 58 10.66 5.45 2.42
N GLU A 59 11.04 6.47 3.19
CA GLU A 59 12.32 7.18 3.05
C GLU A 59 13.51 6.23 3.28
N ALA A 60 13.44 5.36 4.29
CA ALA A 60 14.46 4.34 4.51
C ALA A 60 14.52 3.31 3.38
N PHE A 61 13.36 2.92 2.83
CA PHE A 61 13.26 1.96 1.74
C PHE A 61 13.91 2.48 0.45
N VAL A 62 13.65 3.75 0.10
CA VAL A 62 14.15 4.36 -1.15
C VAL A 62 15.61 4.79 -1.08
N THR A 63 16.19 4.86 0.13
CA THR A 63 17.62 5.17 0.34
C THR A 63 18.46 3.92 0.67
N GLY A 64 17.81 2.78 0.91
CA GLY A 64 18.42 1.54 1.36
C GLY A 64 18.80 0.56 0.22
N ASP A 65 18.91 -0.71 0.60
CA ASP A 65 19.28 -1.84 -0.28
C ASP A 65 18.24 -2.13 -1.38
N ARG A 66 17.01 -1.62 -1.22
CA ARG A 66 15.85 -1.83 -2.09
C ARG A 66 15.63 -0.70 -3.09
N VAL A 67 16.56 0.26 -3.20
CA VAL A 67 16.50 1.39 -4.16
C VAL A 67 16.40 0.96 -5.63
N ASN A 68 16.76 -0.28 -5.96
CA ASN A 68 16.61 -0.80 -7.32
C ASN A 68 15.36 -1.66 -7.52
N ASP A 69 14.57 -1.88 -6.47
CA ASP A 69 13.36 -2.69 -6.56
C ASP A 69 12.32 -1.98 -7.42
N ARG A 70 11.64 -2.77 -8.25
CA ARG A 70 10.55 -2.29 -9.10
C ARG A 70 9.37 -3.25 -8.95
N TYR A 71 8.19 -2.66 -8.74
CA TYR A 71 6.95 -3.40 -8.58
C TYR A 71 6.18 -3.41 -9.91
N SER A 72 5.84 -4.61 -10.38
CA SER A 72 5.06 -4.84 -11.59
C SER A 72 3.91 -5.78 -11.27
N PRO A 73 2.71 -5.28 -10.93
CA PRO A 73 1.61 -6.15 -10.52
C PRO A 73 1.17 -7.03 -11.71
N THR A 74 1.10 -8.34 -11.47
CA THR A 74 0.74 -9.35 -12.50
C THR A 74 -0.76 -9.63 -12.57
N SER A 75 -1.47 -9.44 -11.47
CA SER A 75 -2.91 -9.62 -11.35
C SER A 75 -3.45 -8.75 -10.21
N ARG A 76 -4.70 -8.30 -10.34
CA ARG A 76 -5.38 -7.47 -9.34
C ARG A 76 -6.75 -8.07 -9.08
N PHE A 77 -7.12 -8.16 -7.83
CA PHE A 77 -8.40 -8.69 -7.41
C PHE A 77 -9.00 -7.72 -6.41
N ALA A 78 -10.25 -7.36 -6.60
CA ALA A 78 -11.00 -6.63 -5.59
C ALA A 78 -12.20 -7.47 -5.15
N ARG A 79 -12.42 -7.49 -3.85
CA ARG A 79 -13.52 -8.19 -3.20
C ARG A 79 -14.12 -7.23 -2.17
N LEU A 80 -15.44 -7.28 -2.01
CA LEU A 80 -16.14 -6.54 -0.97
C LEU A 80 -15.45 -6.70 0.40
N ARG A 81 -15.42 -5.60 1.16
CA ARG A 81 -14.96 -5.43 2.55
C ARG A 81 -14.62 -6.75 3.25
N TRP A 82 -13.36 -6.93 3.61
CA TRP A 82 -12.98 -7.98 4.57
C TRP A 82 -13.79 -7.77 5.85
N PRO A 83 -14.65 -8.71 6.29
CA PRO A 83 -15.25 -8.60 7.60
C PRO A 83 -14.10 -8.65 8.59
N ALA A 84 -13.82 -7.52 9.24
CA ALA A 84 -12.88 -7.49 10.34
C ALA A 84 -13.31 -8.59 11.32
N LEU A 85 -12.52 -9.66 11.42
CA LEU A 85 -12.64 -10.63 12.48
C LEU A 85 -12.30 -9.86 13.75
N VAL A 86 -13.33 -9.32 14.41
CA VAL A 86 -13.21 -8.92 15.82
C VAL A 86 -12.79 -10.17 16.56
N ARG A 87 -11.54 -10.19 17.02
CA ARG A 87 -11.07 -11.20 17.96
C ARG A 87 -11.85 -10.94 19.26
N THR A 88 -12.97 -11.62 19.45
CA THR A 88 -13.63 -11.67 20.76
C THR A 88 -12.70 -12.42 21.69
N SER A 89 -12.30 -11.75 22.76
CA SER A 89 -11.52 -12.27 23.89
C SER A 89 -12.09 -13.55 24.48
#